data_AF-A0A813XII2-F1
#
_entry.id   AF-A0A813XII2-F1
#
_cell.length_a   1.000
_cell.length_b   1.000
_cell.length_c   1.000
_cell.angle_alpha   90.00
_cell.angle_beta   90.00
_cell.angle_gamma   90.00
#
_symmetry.space_group_name_H-M   'P 1'
#
loop_
_entity.id
_entity.type
_entity.pdbx_description
1 polymer ?
#
loop_
_entity_poly.entity_id
_entity_poly.type
_entity_poly.pdbx_seq_one_letter_code
_entity_poly.pdbx_strand_id
1 'polypeptide(L)'
;MSHYGMGSLRSPPSENGSNGETSEVRRNIQDDWQRRDDIQLLTTAIKRLVDFLNQFESSCRYRLSILNEKLTALERHVDYLEARILAGLKCTRYDNMADVFSIITTLQALEKAYIKDVVEPAQYTKQCESLLAKYAAAFGQIRGEFPRIEDFAHKYKLDCPAALLRIREGRPITVRDDRGNMGKSIAETVSLFINLMDKLKLNMRSNDMLQTDVRELLDVINRMNIIPSSYIGREKIPKWLNLLANMNAVEEITDEQAREFQMDLEICYNDFSRLLASNG
;
A
#
# COMPACT_ATOMS: atom_id res chain seq x y z
N MET A 1 54.03 -69.89 -14.79
CA MET A 1 53.88 -71.30 -15.20
C MET A 1 53.35 -71.30 -16.62
N SER A 2 54.24 -71.37 -17.61
CA SER A 2 54.55 -72.60 -18.39
C SER A 2 53.80 -72.54 -19.73
N HIS A 3 54.32 -72.81 -20.91
CA HIS A 3 55.58 -73.40 -21.36
C HIS A 3 55.86 -72.96 -22.81
N TYR A 4 57.14 -72.95 -23.19
CA TYR A 4 57.68 -72.83 -24.55
C TYR A 4 57.11 -73.86 -25.55
N GLY A 5 57.12 -73.49 -26.83
CA GLY A 5 57.05 -74.42 -27.97
C GLY A 5 57.74 -73.85 -29.20
N MET A 6 59.04 -74.11 -29.36
CA MET A 6 59.78 -73.97 -30.62
C MET A 6 59.46 -75.15 -31.55
N GLY A 7 59.42 -74.89 -32.85
CA GLY A 7 59.50 -75.88 -33.93
C GLY A 7 58.84 -75.32 -35.20
N SER A 8 59.38 -75.42 -36.40
CA SER A 8 60.61 -76.03 -36.92
C SER A 8 60.85 -75.43 -38.32
N LEU A 9 62.11 -75.18 -38.67
CA LEU A 9 62.53 -74.78 -40.01
C LEU A 9 62.11 -75.85 -41.04
N ARG A 10 61.45 -75.44 -42.13
CA ARG A 10 61.39 -76.24 -43.35
C ARG A 10 61.81 -75.38 -44.54
N SER A 11 62.92 -75.77 -45.15
CA SER A 11 63.52 -75.18 -46.36
C SER A 11 62.63 -75.40 -47.60
N PRO A 12 62.82 -74.60 -48.67
CA PRO A 12 61.82 -74.38 -49.71
C PRO A 12 61.91 -75.39 -50.87
N PRO A 13 60.82 -75.66 -51.61
CA PRO A 13 60.92 -76.27 -52.93
C PRO A 13 60.88 -75.22 -54.05
N SER A 14 61.99 -75.19 -54.80
CA SER A 14 62.13 -75.02 -56.26
C SER A 14 61.11 -74.16 -57.03
N GLU A 15 61.61 -73.03 -57.55
CA GLU A 15 61.02 -72.24 -58.64
C GLU A 15 60.98 -73.01 -59.96
N ASN A 16 59.83 -73.00 -60.65
CA ASN A 16 59.77 -72.58 -62.06
C ASN A 16 58.31 -72.44 -62.52
N GLY A 17 57.84 -71.18 -62.57
CA GLY A 17 56.53 -70.80 -63.05
C GLY A 17 56.19 -69.35 -62.71
N SER A 18 56.45 -68.44 -63.66
CA SER A 18 55.92 -67.06 -63.78
C SER A 18 56.56 -65.92 -62.93
N ASN A 19 57.41 -65.12 -63.57
CA ASN A 19 57.86 -63.80 -63.08
C ASN A 19 56.76 -62.71 -63.11
N GLY A 20 55.56 -63.05 -63.61
CA GLY A 20 54.38 -62.18 -63.59
C GLY A 20 53.64 -62.24 -62.26
N GLU A 21 53.38 -63.45 -61.74
CA GLU A 21 52.61 -63.65 -60.51
C GLU A 21 53.30 -63.05 -59.28
N THR A 22 54.64 -63.10 -59.19
CA THR A 22 55.37 -62.53 -58.05
C THR A 22 55.31 -60.99 -57.99
N SER A 23 55.22 -60.30 -59.13
CA SER A 23 55.08 -58.83 -59.17
C SER A 23 53.66 -58.35 -58.85
N GLU A 24 52.66 -59.09 -59.34
CA GLU A 24 51.25 -58.84 -59.08
C GLU A 24 50.89 -59.17 -57.62
N VAL A 25 51.45 -60.26 -57.06
CA VAL A 25 51.35 -60.59 -55.63
C VAL A 25 51.97 -59.50 -54.77
N ARG A 26 53.15 -58.95 -55.13
CA ARG A 26 53.76 -57.83 -54.38
C ARG A 26 52.89 -56.57 -54.38
N ARG A 27 52.31 -56.23 -55.52
CA ARG A 27 51.40 -55.07 -55.65
C ARG A 27 50.10 -55.29 -54.87
N ASN A 28 49.50 -56.48 -54.97
CA ASN A 28 48.30 -56.84 -54.21
C ASN A 28 48.55 -56.84 -52.69
N ILE A 29 49.73 -57.28 -52.25
CA ILE A 29 50.15 -57.18 -50.85
C ILE A 29 50.26 -55.70 -50.44
N GLN A 30 50.92 -54.86 -51.24
CA GLN A 30 51.05 -53.42 -50.92
C GLN A 30 49.69 -52.71 -50.86
N ASP A 31 48.78 -53.01 -51.80
CA ASP A 31 47.42 -52.48 -51.81
C ASP A 31 46.61 -52.99 -50.60
N ASP A 32 46.81 -54.23 -50.17
CA ASP A 32 46.21 -54.78 -48.96
C ASP A 32 46.75 -54.10 -47.68
N TRP A 33 48.06 -53.83 -47.62
CA TRP A 33 48.66 -53.05 -46.53
C TRP A 33 48.10 -51.63 -46.46
N GLN A 34 47.97 -50.95 -47.60
CA GLN A 34 47.40 -49.60 -47.65
C GLN A 34 45.93 -49.60 -47.23
N ARG A 35 45.13 -50.56 -47.72
CA ARG A 35 43.73 -50.71 -47.28
C ARG A 35 43.62 -50.97 -45.78
N ARG A 36 44.53 -51.77 -45.21
CA ARG A 36 44.58 -52.01 -43.76
C ARG A 36 44.96 -50.74 -43.00
N ASP A 37 45.89 -49.95 -43.50
CA ASP A 37 46.30 -48.68 -42.89
C ASP A 37 45.16 -47.65 -42.91
N ASP A 38 44.48 -47.49 -44.05
CA ASP A 38 43.33 -46.60 -44.19
C ASP A 38 42.17 -47.02 -43.26
N ILE A 39 41.89 -48.32 -43.17
CA ILE A 39 40.90 -48.88 -42.23
C ILE A 39 41.31 -48.58 -40.78
N GLN A 40 42.59 -48.72 -40.42
CA GLN A 40 43.08 -48.43 -39.08
C GLN A 40 43.00 -46.95 -38.72
N LEU A 41 43.31 -46.05 -39.65
CA LEU A 41 43.18 -44.61 -39.48
C LEU A 41 41.72 -44.23 -39.23
N LEU A 42 40.80 -44.72 -40.07
CA LEU A 42 39.36 -44.48 -39.92
C LEU A 42 38.85 -45.05 -38.59
N THR A 43 39.27 -46.26 -38.24
CA THR A 43 38.90 -46.91 -36.96
C THR A 43 39.37 -46.08 -35.77
N THR A 44 40.58 -45.52 -35.83
CA THR A 44 41.13 -44.67 -34.77
C THR A 44 40.40 -43.34 -34.68
N ALA A 45 40.05 -42.72 -35.80
CA ALA A 45 39.26 -41.50 -35.85
C ALA A 45 37.85 -41.70 -35.25
N ILE A 46 37.17 -42.80 -35.62
CA ILE A 46 35.86 -43.15 -35.08
C ILE A 46 35.94 -43.38 -33.56
N LYS A 47 36.95 -44.12 -33.09
CA LYS A 47 37.16 -44.33 -31.64
C LYS A 47 37.30 -43.01 -30.89
N ARG A 48 38.12 -42.08 -31.40
CA ARG A 48 38.28 -40.74 -30.80
C ARG A 48 36.98 -39.94 -30.78
N LEU A 49 36.18 -40.00 -31.84
CA LEU A 49 34.88 -39.35 -31.88
C LEU A 49 33.91 -39.95 -30.86
N VAL A 50 33.87 -41.28 -30.75
CA VAL A 50 33.05 -41.97 -29.73
C VAL A 50 33.50 -41.58 -28.33
N ASP A 51 34.80 -41.57 -28.05
CA ASP A 51 35.35 -41.15 -26.75
C ASP A 51 34.98 -39.70 -26.42
N PHE A 52 35.10 -38.79 -27.40
CA PHE A 52 34.68 -37.41 -27.24
C PHE A 52 33.19 -37.29 -26.97
N LEU A 53 32.34 -37.99 -27.72
CA LEU A 53 30.88 -37.95 -27.53
C LEU A 53 30.48 -38.48 -26.15
N ASN A 54 31.13 -39.55 -25.68
CA ASN A 54 30.89 -40.09 -24.34
C ASN A 54 31.31 -39.11 -23.23
N GLN A 55 32.47 -38.46 -23.39
CA GLN A 55 32.94 -37.44 -22.44
C GLN A 55 32.06 -36.19 -22.47
N PHE A 56 31.66 -35.76 -23.66
CA PHE A 56 30.76 -34.63 -23.86
C PHE A 56 29.40 -34.88 -23.22
N GLU A 57 28.81 -36.05 -23.48
CA GLU A 57 27.55 -36.46 -22.85
C GLU A 57 27.66 -36.49 -21.33
N SER A 58 28.72 -37.09 -20.78
CA SER A 58 28.97 -37.15 -19.34
C SER A 58 29.08 -35.74 -18.73
N SER A 59 29.80 -34.84 -19.40
CA SER A 59 29.93 -33.44 -18.99
C SER A 59 28.58 -32.71 -19.01
N CYS A 60 27.78 -32.90 -20.06
CA CYS A 60 26.42 -32.34 -20.14
C CYS A 60 25.51 -32.87 -19.03
N ARG A 61 25.48 -34.18 -18.81
CA ARG A 61 24.69 -34.81 -17.73
C ARG A 61 25.09 -34.27 -16.36
N TYR A 62 26.38 -34.13 -16.10
CA TYR A 62 26.88 -33.57 -14.85
C TYR A 62 26.46 -32.10 -14.66
N ARG A 63 26.65 -31.25 -15.69
CA ARG A 63 26.24 -29.84 -15.61
C ARG A 63 24.74 -29.69 -15.47
N LEU A 64 23.94 -30.52 -16.13
CA LEU A 64 22.49 -30.56 -15.98
C LEU A 64 22.09 -30.97 -14.56
N SER A 65 22.78 -31.96 -13.98
CA SER A 65 22.57 -32.35 -12.58
C SER A 65 22.83 -31.20 -11.61
N ILE A 66 23.93 -30.44 -11.80
CA ILE A 66 24.21 -29.26 -10.97
C ILE A 66 23.13 -28.20 -11.14
N LEU A 67 22.71 -27.91 -12.37
CA LEU A 67 21.66 -26.94 -12.64
C LEU A 67 20.33 -27.37 -12.00
N ASN A 68 20.00 -28.65 -12.07
CA ASN A 68 18.80 -29.21 -11.45
C ASN A 68 18.84 -29.06 -9.92
N GLU A 69 19.97 -29.37 -9.30
CA GLU A 69 20.15 -29.19 -7.86
C GLU A 69 20.02 -27.72 -7.44
N LYS A 70 20.64 -26.80 -8.21
CA LYS A 70 20.51 -25.35 -7.98
C LYS A 70 19.08 -24.87 -8.16
N LEU A 71 18.37 -25.38 -9.17
CA LEU A 71 16.96 -25.05 -9.41
C LEU A 71 16.10 -25.51 -8.24
N THR A 72 16.23 -26.76 -7.79
CA THR A 72 15.51 -27.29 -6.63
C THR A 72 15.81 -26.50 -5.35
N ALA A 73 17.06 -26.07 -5.15
CA ALA A 73 17.43 -25.23 -4.02
C ALA A 73 16.77 -23.84 -4.10
N LEU A 74 16.70 -23.26 -5.29
CA LEU A 74 16.08 -21.96 -5.51
C LEU A 74 14.55 -22.02 -5.35
N GLU A 75 13.89 -23.04 -5.89
CA GLU A 75 12.46 -23.30 -5.71
C GLU A 75 12.10 -23.36 -4.21
N ARG A 76 12.85 -24.16 -3.44
CA ARG A 76 12.68 -24.22 -1.97
C ARG A 76 12.89 -22.88 -1.27
N HIS A 77 13.83 -22.08 -1.75
CA HIS A 77 14.09 -20.76 -1.18
C HIS A 77 12.91 -19.82 -1.43
N VAL A 78 12.33 -19.85 -2.63
CA VAL A 78 11.12 -19.08 -2.97
C VAL A 78 9.96 -19.50 -2.08
N ASP A 79 9.67 -20.79 -1.96
CA ASP A 79 8.60 -21.32 -1.09
C ASP A 79 8.75 -20.84 0.36
N TYR A 80 9.98 -20.87 0.88
CA TYR A 80 10.28 -20.39 2.23
C TYR A 80 10.05 -18.88 2.38
N LEU A 81 10.50 -18.09 1.40
CA LEU A 81 10.30 -16.64 1.40
C LEU A 81 8.82 -16.27 1.33
N GLU A 82 8.04 -16.94 0.48
CA GLU A 82 6.59 -16.75 0.40
C GLU A 82 5.91 -17.07 1.73
N ALA A 83 6.22 -18.22 2.34
CA ALA A 83 5.67 -18.58 3.64
C ALA A 83 6.01 -17.56 4.73
N ARG A 84 7.26 -17.06 4.74
CA ARG A 84 7.71 -16.05 5.70
C ARG A 84 7.01 -14.70 5.51
N ILE A 85 6.84 -14.26 4.26
CA ILE A 85 6.12 -13.02 3.94
C ILE A 85 4.65 -13.15 4.35
N LEU A 86 4.00 -14.28 4.03
CA LEU A 86 2.61 -14.54 4.41
C LEU A 86 2.42 -14.58 5.93
N ALA A 87 3.35 -15.20 6.67
CA ALA A 87 3.31 -15.20 8.12
C ALA A 87 3.47 -13.79 8.70
N GLY A 88 4.41 -13.00 8.17
CA GLY A 88 4.61 -11.60 8.56
C GLY A 88 3.36 -10.75 8.32
N LEU A 89 2.79 -10.81 7.11
CA LEU A 89 1.55 -10.11 6.75
C LEU A 89 0.37 -10.49 7.63
N LYS A 90 0.25 -11.78 8.01
CA LYS A 90 -0.78 -12.23 8.96
C LYS A 90 -0.55 -11.64 10.34
N CYS A 91 0.68 -11.66 10.86
CA CYS A 91 1.01 -11.09 12.17
C CYS A 91 0.65 -9.60 12.20
N THR A 92 1.17 -8.82 11.25
CA THR A 92 0.90 -7.38 11.15
C THR A 92 -0.60 -7.07 11.07
N ARG A 93 -1.39 -7.91 10.39
CA ARG A 93 -2.84 -7.76 10.33
C ARG A 93 -3.49 -7.91 11.71
N TYR A 94 -3.10 -8.94 12.47
CA TYR A 94 -3.62 -9.15 13.82
C TYR A 94 -3.15 -8.08 14.78
N ASP A 95 -1.92 -7.58 14.62
CA ASP A 95 -1.38 -6.46 15.41
C ASP A 95 -2.24 -5.19 15.20
N ASN A 96 -2.55 -4.85 13.94
CA ASN A 96 -3.41 -3.69 13.63
C ASN A 96 -4.82 -3.83 14.24
N MET A 97 -5.40 -5.04 14.21
CA MET A 97 -6.70 -5.31 14.84
C MET A 97 -6.61 -5.21 16.37
N ALA A 98 -5.52 -5.71 16.97
CA ALA A 98 -5.28 -5.64 18.40
C ALA A 98 -5.13 -4.19 18.88
N ASP A 99 -4.47 -3.33 18.09
CA ASP A 99 -4.36 -1.90 18.37
C ASP A 99 -5.74 -1.24 18.41
N VAL A 100 -6.60 -1.49 17.41
CA VAL A 100 -7.97 -0.96 17.40
C VAL A 100 -8.76 -1.46 18.61
N PHE A 101 -8.68 -2.75 18.92
CA PHE A 101 -9.35 -3.34 20.08
C PHE A 101 -8.89 -2.70 21.39
N SER A 102 -7.58 -2.53 21.57
CA SER A 102 -6.97 -1.89 22.74
C SER A 102 -7.42 -0.44 22.89
N ILE A 103 -7.46 0.33 21.79
CA ILE A 103 -7.92 1.72 21.82
C ILE A 103 -9.40 1.81 22.20
N ILE A 104 -10.28 0.99 21.60
CA ILE A 104 -11.73 1.02 21.90
C ILE A 104 -11.98 0.68 23.37
N THR A 105 -11.35 -0.37 23.89
CA THR A 105 -11.49 -0.79 25.29
C THR A 105 -10.94 0.24 26.26
N THR A 106 -9.80 0.87 25.93
CA THR A 106 -9.22 1.96 26.72
C THR A 106 -10.13 3.19 26.73
N LEU A 107 -10.68 3.57 25.58
CA LEU A 107 -11.65 4.67 25.48
C LEU A 107 -12.90 4.37 26.32
N GLN A 108 -13.40 3.13 26.28
CA GLN A 108 -14.55 2.73 27.10
C GLN A 108 -14.27 2.85 28.60
N ALA A 109 -13.05 2.52 29.03
CA ALA A 109 -12.62 2.69 30.41
C ALA A 109 -12.50 4.18 30.78
N LEU A 110 -11.93 5.00 29.90
CA LEU A 110 -11.83 6.45 30.09
C LEU A 110 -13.21 7.11 30.25
N GLU A 111 -14.17 6.78 29.37
CA GLU A 111 -15.55 7.27 29.46
C GLU A 111 -16.20 6.90 30.80
N LYS A 112 -16.05 5.64 31.23
CA LYS A 112 -16.58 5.18 32.53
C LYS A 112 -15.90 5.86 33.71
N ALA A 113 -14.59 6.11 33.64
CA ALA A 113 -13.84 6.78 34.70
C ALA A 113 -14.25 8.25 34.82
N TYR A 114 -14.53 8.89 33.69
CA TYR A 114 -15.00 10.26 33.65
C TYR A 114 -16.40 10.41 34.25
N ILE A 115 -17.35 9.54 33.88
CA ILE A 115 -18.71 9.52 34.46
C ILE A 115 -18.69 9.29 35.98
N LYS A 116 -17.64 8.64 36.49
CA LYS A 116 -17.45 8.38 37.93
C LYS A 116 -16.65 9.49 38.64
N ASP A 117 -16.41 10.61 37.98
CA ASP A 117 -15.63 11.75 38.51
C ASP A 117 -14.22 11.36 38.99
N VAL A 118 -13.63 10.31 38.40
CA VAL A 118 -12.26 9.84 38.73
C VAL A 118 -11.19 10.62 37.94
N VAL A 119 -11.59 11.27 36.85
CA VAL A 119 -10.70 11.99 35.94
C VAL A 119 -11.19 13.42 35.78
N GLU A 120 -10.28 14.39 35.92
CA GLU A 120 -10.60 15.81 35.74
C GLU A 120 -10.97 16.14 34.27
N PRO A 121 -11.89 17.10 34.01
CA PRO A 121 -12.35 17.44 32.66
C PRO A 121 -11.25 17.78 31.65
N ALA A 122 -10.24 18.56 32.08
CA ALA A 122 -9.14 18.95 31.20
C ALA A 122 -8.30 17.74 30.78
N GLN A 123 -7.99 16.85 31.73
CA GLN A 123 -7.23 15.64 31.46
C GLN A 123 -8.04 14.67 30.59
N TYR A 124 -9.34 14.50 30.89
CA TYR A 124 -10.24 13.70 30.09
C TYR A 124 -10.28 14.15 28.63
N THR A 125 -10.50 15.45 28.39
CA THR A 125 -10.60 16.03 27.05
C THR A 125 -9.35 15.71 26.24
N LYS A 126 -8.18 15.99 26.80
CA LYS A 126 -6.88 15.72 26.17
C LYS A 126 -6.69 14.23 25.84
N GLN A 127 -7.00 13.33 26.78
CA GLN A 127 -6.81 11.89 26.56
C GLN A 127 -7.82 11.33 25.56
N CYS A 128 -9.07 11.81 25.61
CA CYS A 128 -10.12 11.41 24.67
C CYS A 128 -9.76 11.82 23.23
N GLU A 129 -9.30 13.06 23.01
CA GLU A 129 -8.84 13.53 21.70
C GLU A 129 -7.69 12.67 21.17
N SER A 130 -6.71 12.37 22.03
CA SER A 130 -5.57 11.52 21.67
C SER A 130 -6.03 10.11 21.27
N LEU A 131 -6.94 9.49 22.02
CA LEU A 131 -7.48 8.16 21.72
C LEU A 131 -8.31 8.16 20.44
N LEU A 132 -9.14 9.19 20.20
CA LEU A 132 -9.93 9.31 18.97
C LEU A 132 -9.05 9.48 17.74
N ALA A 133 -7.98 10.28 17.83
CA ALA A 133 -7.01 10.43 16.74
C ALA A 133 -6.28 9.12 16.44
N LYS A 134 -5.81 8.41 17.49
CA LYS A 134 -5.19 7.09 17.35
C LYS A 134 -6.15 6.06 16.76
N TYR A 135 -7.41 6.06 17.20
CA TYR A 135 -8.46 5.22 16.64
C TYR A 135 -8.64 5.49 15.14
N ALA A 136 -8.76 6.75 14.73
CA ALA A 136 -8.96 7.10 13.32
C ALA A 136 -7.80 6.58 12.44
N ALA A 137 -6.56 6.73 12.91
CA ALA A 137 -5.38 6.23 12.23
C ALA A 137 -5.35 4.69 12.16
N ALA A 138 -5.52 4.00 13.30
CA ALA A 138 -5.49 2.54 13.39
C ALA A 138 -6.64 1.89 12.62
N PHE A 139 -7.87 2.42 12.75
CA PHE A 139 -9.04 1.92 12.05
C PHE A 139 -8.91 2.07 10.53
N GLY A 140 -8.24 3.13 10.07
CA GLY A 140 -7.89 3.32 8.65
C GLY A 140 -7.13 2.14 8.05
N GLN A 141 -6.28 1.46 8.83
CA GLN A 141 -5.51 0.30 8.36
C GLN A 141 -6.33 -0.98 8.22
N ILE A 142 -7.47 -1.09 8.92
CA ILE A 142 -8.34 -2.27 8.88
C ILE A 142 -9.66 -2.04 8.15
N ARG A 143 -9.89 -0.82 7.62
CA ARG A 143 -11.13 -0.45 6.88
C ARG A 143 -11.44 -1.34 5.69
N GLY A 144 -10.44 -1.96 5.08
CA GLY A 144 -10.64 -2.91 3.98
C GLY A 144 -11.36 -4.20 4.41
N GLU A 145 -11.18 -4.63 5.67
CA GLU A 145 -11.86 -5.80 6.24
C GLU A 145 -13.12 -5.41 7.04
N PHE A 146 -13.12 -4.24 7.66
CA PHE A 146 -14.22 -3.70 8.46
C PHE A 146 -14.62 -2.31 7.97
N PRO A 147 -15.63 -2.21 7.09
CA PRO A 147 -16.08 -0.92 6.58
C PRO A 147 -16.63 -0.01 7.69
N ARG A 148 -17.30 -0.60 8.69
CA ARG A 148 -17.88 0.12 9.83
C ARG A 148 -17.36 -0.41 11.15
N ILE A 149 -17.34 0.45 12.17
CA ILE A 149 -16.89 0.06 13.51
C ILE A 149 -17.82 -0.99 14.13
N GLU A 150 -19.11 -0.95 13.81
CA GLU A 150 -20.10 -1.91 14.28
C GLU A 150 -19.77 -3.33 13.82
N ASP A 151 -19.21 -3.49 12.62
CA ASP A 151 -18.80 -4.80 12.09
C ASP A 151 -17.65 -5.39 12.92
N PHE A 152 -16.68 -4.54 13.28
CA PHE A 152 -15.56 -4.91 14.15
C PHE A 152 -16.05 -5.25 15.56
N ALA A 153 -16.90 -4.41 16.14
CA ALA A 153 -17.46 -4.61 17.47
C ALA A 153 -18.28 -5.90 17.56
N HIS A 154 -19.07 -6.22 16.53
CA HIS A 154 -19.84 -7.45 16.46
C HIS A 154 -18.94 -8.69 16.34
N LYS A 155 -17.95 -8.67 15.43
CA LYS A 155 -17.03 -9.81 15.23
C LYS A 155 -16.25 -10.16 16.50
N TYR A 156 -15.77 -9.14 17.22
CA TYR A 156 -14.97 -9.31 18.43
C TYR A 156 -15.79 -9.24 19.73
N LYS A 157 -17.12 -9.15 19.63
CA LYS A 157 -18.06 -9.10 20.76
C LYS A 157 -17.69 -8.01 21.80
N LEU A 158 -17.34 -6.83 21.30
CA LEU A 158 -16.99 -5.67 22.14
C LEU A 158 -18.23 -5.07 22.81
N ASP A 159 -18.32 -5.17 24.13
CA ASP A 159 -19.29 -4.45 24.94
C ASP A 159 -18.73 -3.07 25.34
N CYS A 160 -18.73 -2.14 24.39
CA CYS A 160 -18.15 -0.81 24.55
C CYS A 160 -19.11 0.31 24.10
N PRO A 161 -20.35 0.39 24.63
CA PRO A 161 -21.37 1.32 24.15
C PRO A 161 -20.98 2.81 24.27
N ALA A 162 -20.25 3.20 25.32
CA ALA A 162 -19.83 4.59 25.48
C ALA A 162 -18.71 4.96 24.51
N ALA A 163 -17.74 4.06 24.29
CA ALA A 163 -16.68 4.28 23.32
C ALA A 163 -17.22 4.35 21.88
N LEU A 164 -18.16 3.48 21.53
CA LEU A 164 -18.79 3.48 20.20
C LEU A 164 -19.54 4.79 19.94
N LEU A 165 -20.31 5.28 20.93
CA LEU A 165 -20.96 6.59 20.84
C LEU A 165 -19.92 7.70 20.61
N ARG A 166 -18.81 7.68 21.35
CA ARG A 166 -17.72 8.64 21.21
C ARG A 166 -17.07 8.67 19.86
N ILE A 167 -16.77 7.48 19.35
CA ILE A 167 -16.14 7.32 18.05
C ILE A 167 -17.07 7.84 16.95
N ARG A 168 -18.37 7.60 17.07
CA ARG A 168 -19.38 8.13 16.15
C ARG A 168 -19.47 9.66 16.19
N GLU A 169 -19.34 10.26 17.36
CA GLU A 169 -19.36 11.72 17.52
C GLU A 169 -18.03 12.38 17.11
N GLY A 170 -16.91 11.68 17.24
CA GLY A 170 -15.58 12.13 16.81
C GLY A 170 -14.94 13.22 17.66
N ARG A 171 -15.52 13.57 18.81
CA ARG A 171 -15.03 14.66 19.70
C ARG A 171 -15.32 14.33 21.17
N PRO A 172 -14.66 14.95 22.17
CA PRO A 172 -14.94 14.71 23.59
C PRO A 172 -16.30 15.18 24.13
N ILE A 173 -16.75 14.67 25.30
CA ILE A 173 -17.97 15.10 25.98
C ILE A 173 -17.51 16.39 26.60
N THR A 174 -17.88 17.48 25.95
CA THR A 174 -17.54 18.81 26.40
C THR A 174 -18.30 19.07 27.70
N VAL A 175 -17.65 18.83 28.84
CA VAL A 175 -18.05 19.50 30.07
C VAL A 175 -17.58 20.94 29.95
N ARG A 176 -18.52 21.73 29.42
CA ARG A 176 -18.71 23.17 29.57
C ARG A 176 -17.65 23.86 30.44
N ASP A 177 -16.54 24.23 29.83
CA ASP A 177 -15.75 25.37 30.29
C ASP A 177 -15.26 26.23 29.12
N ASP A 178 -16.09 26.32 28.08
CA ASP A 178 -15.84 27.13 26.90
C ASP A 178 -16.13 28.63 27.12
N ARG A 179 -16.35 29.17 28.32
CA ARG A 179 -16.70 30.61 28.42
C ARG A 179 -15.66 31.52 27.76
N GLY A 180 -14.38 31.18 27.88
CA GLY A 180 -13.28 31.90 27.20
C GLY A 180 -13.22 31.66 25.69
N ASN A 181 -13.40 30.42 25.23
CA ASN A 181 -13.28 30.06 23.81
C ASN A 181 -14.56 30.34 23.00
N MET A 182 -15.72 30.25 23.65
CA MET A 182 -17.03 30.64 23.15
C MET A 182 -17.13 32.16 23.06
N GLY A 183 -16.70 32.90 24.10
CA GLY A 183 -16.61 34.36 24.03
C GLY A 183 -15.73 34.81 22.86
N LYS A 184 -14.58 34.16 22.66
CA LYS A 184 -13.71 34.38 21.50
C LYS A 184 -14.40 34.04 20.17
N SER A 185 -15.07 32.89 20.08
CA SER A 185 -15.77 32.46 18.85
C SER A 185 -16.96 33.35 18.52
N ILE A 186 -17.68 33.84 19.53
CA ILE A 186 -18.76 34.82 19.39
C ILE A 186 -18.19 36.13 18.86
N ALA A 187 -17.14 36.66 19.49
CA ALA A 187 -16.49 37.89 19.05
C ALA A 187 -15.96 37.77 17.61
N GLU A 188 -15.29 36.67 17.29
CA GLU A 188 -14.81 36.35 15.93
C GLU A 188 -15.96 36.31 14.92
N THR A 189 -17.08 35.64 15.25
CA THR A 189 -18.27 35.58 14.39
C THR A 189 -18.86 36.96 14.15
N VAL A 190 -19.04 37.76 15.20
CA VAL A 190 -19.57 39.13 15.10
C VAL A 190 -18.65 40.00 14.25
N SER A 191 -17.33 39.91 14.46
CA SER A 191 -16.34 40.63 13.66
C SER A 191 -16.38 40.24 12.18
N LEU A 192 -16.52 38.95 11.86
CA LEU A 192 -16.62 38.47 10.47
C LEU A 192 -17.91 38.93 9.78
N PHE A 193 -19.05 38.92 10.49
CA PHE A 193 -20.29 39.49 9.96
C PHE A 193 -20.15 40.98 9.63
N ILE A 194 -19.61 41.77 10.57
CA ILE A 194 -19.41 43.22 10.37
C ILE A 194 -18.46 43.47 9.20
N ASN A 195 -17.31 42.79 9.18
CA ASN A 195 -16.31 42.94 8.12
C ASN A 195 -16.88 42.61 6.73
N LEU A 196 -17.60 41.49 6.58
CA LEU A 196 -18.24 41.12 5.31
C LEU A 196 -19.29 42.15 4.87
N MET A 197 -20.14 42.61 5.79
CA MET A 197 -21.13 43.64 5.48
C MET A 197 -20.47 44.97 5.07
N ASP A 198 -19.36 45.35 5.73
CA ASP A 198 -18.63 46.57 5.41
C ASP A 198 -17.90 46.48 4.07
N LYS A 199 -17.28 45.34 3.75
CA LYS A 199 -16.70 45.08 2.42
C LYS A 199 -17.74 45.27 1.31
N LEU A 200 -18.94 44.72 1.47
CA LEU A 200 -20.02 44.87 0.49
C LEU A 200 -20.47 46.33 0.36
N LYS A 201 -20.60 47.08 1.47
CA LYS A 201 -20.93 48.52 1.46
C LYS A 201 -19.86 49.38 0.79
N LEU A 202 -18.59 48.99 0.88
CA LEU A 202 -17.45 49.63 0.22
C LEU A 202 -17.30 49.23 -1.26
N ASN A 203 -18.25 48.46 -1.81
CA ASN A 203 -18.20 47.89 -3.16
C ASN A 203 -16.98 46.99 -3.41
N MET A 204 -16.46 46.34 -2.38
CA MET A 204 -15.46 45.27 -2.53
C MET A 204 -16.17 43.97 -2.89
N ARG A 205 -16.32 43.70 -4.19
CA ARG A 205 -17.20 42.64 -4.71
C ARG A 205 -16.49 41.50 -5.42
N SER A 206 -15.17 41.58 -5.58
CA SER A 206 -14.39 40.52 -6.22
C SER A 206 -14.30 39.28 -5.32
N ASN A 207 -14.23 38.12 -5.95
CA ASN A 207 -14.20 36.83 -5.27
C ASN A 207 -13.03 36.72 -4.27
N ASP A 208 -11.83 37.14 -4.66
CA ASP A 208 -10.63 37.13 -3.82
C ASP A 208 -10.76 37.97 -2.54
N MET A 209 -11.61 39.00 -2.55
CA MET A 209 -11.87 39.87 -1.40
C MET A 209 -12.93 39.30 -0.44
N LEU A 210 -13.83 38.44 -0.91
CA LEU A 210 -14.98 37.95 -0.14
C LEU A 210 -14.82 36.49 0.30
N GLN A 211 -14.34 35.60 -0.58
CA GLN A 211 -14.44 34.16 -0.40
C GLN A 211 -13.79 33.64 0.89
N THR A 212 -12.63 34.20 1.25
CA THR A 212 -11.89 33.81 2.46
C THR A 212 -12.72 34.09 3.70
N ASP A 213 -13.23 35.31 3.85
CA ASP A 213 -14.04 35.72 5.01
C ASP A 213 -15.36 34.94 5.09
N VAL A 214 -16.00 34.64 3.96
CA VAL A 214 -17.24 33.83 3.93
C VAL A 214 -16.96 32.39 4.39
N ARG A 215 -15.84 31.82 3.98
CA ARG A 215 -15.41 30.49 4.41
C ARG A 215 -15.10 30.47 5.90
N GLU A 216 -14.33 31.44 6.38
CA GLU A 216 -14.00 31.57 7.80
C GLU A 216 -15.27 31.72 8.64
N LEU A 217 -16.22 32.55 8.21
CA LEU A 217 -17.51 32.71 8.90
C LEU A 217 -18.25 31.37 9.02
N LEU A 218 -18.31 30.59 7.93
CA LEU A 218 -18.98 29.29 7.93
C LEU A 218 -18.27 28.30 8.88
N ASP A 219 -16.95 28.28 8.88
CA ASP A 219 -16.16 27.38 9.72
C ASP A 219 -16.35 27.68 11.21
N VAL A 220 -16.33 28.97 11.59
CA VAL A 220 -16.56 29.40 12.98
C VAL A 220 -17.99 29.04 13.40
N ILE A 221 -18.99 29.27 12.56
CA ILE A 221 -20.40 28.90 12.84
C ILE A 221 -20.56 27.39 13.01
N ASN A 222 -19.92 26.58 12.17
CA ASN A 222 -19.99 25.12 12.27
C ASN A 222 -19.28 24.57 13.51
N ARG A 223 -18.26 25.27 14.01
CA ARG A 223 -17.54 24.94 15.24
C ARG A 223 -18.33 25.27 16.51
N MET A 224 -19.24 26.24 16.46
CA MET A 224 -19.99 26.69 17.64
C MET A 224 -21.17 25.78 17.98
N ASN A 225 -21.07 25.07 19.11
CA ASN A 225 -22.12 24.15 19.59
C ASN A 225 -23.41 24.84 20.05
N ILE A 226 -23.36 26.15 20.36
CA ILE A 226 -24.55 26.93 20.75
C ILE A 226 -25.50 27.17 19.57
N ILE A 227 -25.02 26.98 18.34
CA ILE A 227 -25.78 27.24 17.13
C ILE A 227 -26.65 26.03 16.79
N PRO A 228 -27.99 26.15 16.93
CA PRO A 228 -28.89 25.04 16.66
C PRO A 228 -28.86 24.66 15.17
N SER A 229 -29.29 23.45 14.85
CA SER A 229 -29.44 23.00 13.46
C SER A 229 -30.48 23.82 12.68
N SER A 230 -31.41 24.49 13.37
CA SER A 230 -32.43 25.38 12.81
C SER A 230 -31.94 26.80 12.52
N TYR A 231 -30.67 27.13 12.83
CA TYR A 231 -30.12 28.46 12.57
C TYR A 231 -30.07 28.76 11.07
N ILE A 232 -30.63 29.89 10.66
CA ILE A 232 -30.81 30.27 9.25
C ILE A 232 -29.47 30.37 8.50
N GLY A 233 -28.40 30.80 9.20
CA GLY A 233 -27.07 30.91 8.59
C GLY A 233 -26.49 29.59 8.10
N ARG A 234 -26.97 28.43 8.59
CA ARG A 234 -26.57 27.11 8.08
C ARG A 234 -27.06 26.82 6.66
N GLU A 235 -28.03 27.57 6.16
CA GLU A 235 -28.52 27.47 4.78
C GLU A 235 -27.96 28.61 3.90
N LYS A 236 -28.05 29.86 4.38
CA LYS A 236 -27.71 31.04 3.58
C LYS A 236 -26.20 31.21 3.35
N ILE A 237 -25.35 30.99 4.35
CA ILE A 237 -23.90 31.23 4.20
C ILE A 237 -23.25 30.24 3.21
N PRO A 238 -23.58 28.92 3.25
CA PRO A 238 -23.10 27.99 2.23
C PRO A 238 -23.56 28.33 0.80
N LYS A 239 -24.78 28.87 0.61
CA LYS A 239 -25.27 29.32 -0.70
C LYS A 239 -24.30 30.34 -1.32
N TRP A 240 -23.88 31.34 -0.54
CA TRP A 240 -22.95 32.38 -1.00
C TRP A 240 -21.52 31.85 -1.20
N LEU A 241 -21.04 30.99 -0.30
CA LEU A 241 -19.74 30.35 -0.45
C LEU A 241 -19.66 29.51 -1.74
N ASN A 242 -20.72 28.78 -2.07
CA ASN A 242 -20.80 27.97 -3.29
C ASN A 242 -20.81 28.84 -4.55
N LEU A 243 -21.50 29.99 -4.52
CA LEU A 243 -21.48 30.95 -5.63
C LEU A 243 -20.06 31.47 -5.87
N LEU A 244 -19.40 31.97 -4.83
CA LEU A 244 -18.03 32.49 -4.88
C LEU A 244 -17.00 31.42 -5.27
N ALA A 245 -17.18 30.18 -4.84
CA ALA A 245 -16.30 29.07 -5.19
C ALA A 245 -16.30 28.71 -6.69
N ASN A 246 -17.34 29.09 -7.43
CA ASN A 246 -17.43 28.85 -8.88
C ASN A 246 -16.95 30.05 -9.72
N MET A 247 -16.53 31.14 -9.09
CA MET A 247 -16.07 32.36 -9.75
C MET A 247 -14.54 32.40 -9.79
N ASN A 248 -13.97 33.11 -10.76
CA ASN A 248 -12.53 33.40 -10.76
C ASN A 248 -12.17 34.48 -9.73
N ALA A 249 -10.91 34.58 -9.34
CA ALA A 249 -10.45 35.49 -8.28
C ALA A 249 -10.85 36.97 -8.50
N VAL A 250 -10.75 37.46 -9.74
CA VAL A 250 -11.04 38.86 -10.12
C VAL A 250 -12.51 39.07 -10.47
N GLU A 251 -13.28 37.99 -10.61
CA GLU A 251 -14.68 38.08 -10.99
C GLU A 251 -15.50 38.67 -9.85
N GLU A 252 -16.41 39.58 -10.17
CA GLU A 252 -17.24 40.30 -9.21
C GLU A 252 -18.67 39.80 -9.21
N ILE A 253 -19.29 39.76 -8.04
CA ILE A 253 -20.74 39.56 -7.93
C ILE A 253 -21.49 40.79 -8.45
N THR A 254 -22.68 40.58 -9.03
CA THR A 254 -23.49 41.68 -9.58
C THR A 254 -24.03 42.61 -8.49
N ASP A 255 -24.47 43.81 -8.85
CA ASP A 255 -25.15 44.75 -7.95
C ASP A 255 -26.33 44.11 -7.21
N GLU A 256 -27.13 43.32 -7.92
CA GLU A 256 -28.27 42.60 -7.37
C GLU A 256 -27.82 41.53 -6.37
N GLN A 257 -26.81 40.75 -6.73
CA GLN A 257 -26.23 39.71 -5.86
C GLN A 257 -25.60 40.32 -4.60
N ALA A 258 -24.90 41.45 -4.72
CA ALA A 258 -24.31 42.15 -3.58
C ALA A 258 -25.39 42.64 -2.59
N ARG A 259 -26.50 43.18 -3.09
CA ARG A 259 -27.63 43.60 -2.26
C ARG A 259 -28.33 42.42 -1.57
N GLU A 260 -28.55 41.33 -2.31
CA GLU A 260 -29.12 40.11 -1.75
C GLU A 260 -28.20 39.50 -0.69
N PHE A 261 -26.88 39.48 -0.94
CA PHE A 261 -25.91 38.95 0.00
C PHE A 261 -25.85 39.78 1.28
N GLN A 262 -25.85 41.11 1.16
CA GLN A 262 -25.91 41.99 2.32
C GLN A 262 -27.18 41.74 3.14
N MET A 263 -28.35 41.63 2.50
CA MET A 263 -29.61 41.34 3.19
C MET A 263 -29.56 39.99 3.91
N ASP A 264 -29.02 38.96 3.26
CA ASP A 264 -28.86 37.64 3.84
C ASP A 264 -27.93 37.64 5.06
N LEU A 265 -26.82 38.37 5.01
CA LEU A 265 -25.90 38.55 6.13
C LEU A 265 -26.58 39.28 7.30
N GLU A 266 -27.35 40.34 7.03
CA GLU A 266 -28.11 41.06 8.06
C GLU A 266 -29.15 40.15 8.74
N ILE A 267 -29.87 39.32 7.98
CA ILE A 267 -30.81 38.34 8.53
C ILE A 267 -30.09 37.32 9.41
N CYS A 268 -28.98 36.75 8.92
CA CYS A 268 -28.19 35.75 9.67
C CYS A 268 -27.61 36.33 10.96
N TYR A 269 -27.10 37.57 10.91
CA TYR A 269 -26.57 38.27 12.07
C TYR A 269 -27.65 38.59 13.10
N ASN A 270 -28.82 39.06 12.66
CA ASN A 270 -29.94 39.35 13.56
C ASN A 270 -30.48 38.08 14.24
N ASP A 271 -30.58 36.97 13.51
CA ASP A 271 -30.96 35.67 14.08
C ASP A 271 -29.90 35.17 15.07
N PHE A 272 -28.61 35.32 14.75
CA PHE A 272 -27.49 35.00 15.65
C PHE A 272 -27.52 35.84 16.93
N SER A 273 -27.75 37.15 16.81
CA SER A 273 -27.86 38.06 17.95
C SER A 273 -29.04 37.70 18.86
N ARG A 274 -30.19 37.34 18.28
CA ARG A 274 -31.35 36.83 19.04
C ARG A 274 -31.04 35.52 19.75
N LEU A 275 -30.33 34.60 19.10
CA LEU A 275 -29.89 33.34 19.71
C LEU A 275 -28.93 33.56 20.89
N LEU A 276 -28.05 34.54 20.82
CA LEU A 276 -27.18 34.89 21.94
C LEU A 276 -27.95 35.54 23.08
N ALA A 277 -28.91 36.41 22.76
CA ALA A 277 -29.77 37.06 23.76
C ALA A 277 -30.72 36.09 24.46
N SER A 278 -31.15 35.00 23.80
CA SER A 278 -32.03 33.99 24.40
C SER A 278 -31.28 32.92 25.21
N ASN A 279 -29.96 32.77 24.99
CA ASN A 279 -29.11 31.80 25.67
C ASN A 279 -28.23 32.40 26.77
N GLY A 280 -28.30 33.73 26.99
CA GLY A 280 -27.69 34.43 28.12
C GLY A 280 -28.64 34.57 29.30
#